data_AF-I0YRV0-F1
#
_entry.id   AF-I0YRV0-F1
#
_cell.length_a   1.000
_cell.length_b   1.000
_cell.length_c   1.000
_cell.angle_alpha   90.00
_cell.angle_beta   90.00
_cell.angle_gamma   90.00
#
_symmetry.space_group_name_H-M   'P 1'
#
loop_
_entity.id
_entity.type
_entity.pdbx_description
1 polymer ?
#
loop_
_entity_poly.entity_id
_entity_poly.type
_entity_poly.pdbx_seq_one_letter_code
_entity_poly.pdbx_strand_id
1 'polypeptide(L)'
;MAQAGGSKDFPWADEVKKEMEELEKAEIGNPKTPLNKTPYLSDEIVEKINEGIAFKYSAAMIFDSAAAFFGRDNVGLCGVAHFFKIIGVGERANAMKAVEFLNKRGANVKFCSIAEPPSESDWHSKDESDVCKAFCKALALSKVGYNCAHKLYGEAQKKGDAHTVAFLECCIGEASGKMRCLSDMVSHLKAVEKDKHAIKNFDRELECKNCVLAKAAGIEAVIPCKLQIGYLKRLECTEAFAISWKFMVEEDLTGKKVVI
;
A
#
# COMPACT_ATOMS: atom_id res chain seq x y z
N MET A 1 14.98 -69.96 -10.21
CA MET A 1 15.44 -68.58 -10.51
C MET A 1 14.22 -67.68 -10.54
N ALA A 2 13.85 -67.07 -9.41
CA ALA A 2 12.82 -66.04 -9.37
C ALA A 2 13.55 -64.71 -9.20
N GLN A 3 13.53 -63.88 -10.25
CA GLN A 3 14.06 -62.53 -10.22
C GLN A 3 13.27 -61.75 -9.16
N ALA A 4 13.96 -61.32 -8.10
CA ALA A 4 13.43 -60.41 -7.12
C ALA A 4 12.99 -59.13 -7.84
N GLY A 5 11.70 -58.81 -7.75
CA GLY A 5 11.15 -57.56 -8.25
C GLY A 5 11.87 -56.40 -7.59
N GLY A 6 12.68 -55.68 -8.37
CA GLY A 6 13.33 -54.47 -7.90
C GLY A 6 12.29 -53.50 -7.36
N SER A 7 12.50 -52.99 -6.15
CA SER A 7 11.78 -51.81 -5.70
C SER A 7 11.96 -50.74 -6.77
N LYS A 8 10.85 -50.21 -7.28
CA LYS A 8 10.92 -48.99 -8.08
C LYS A 8 11.23 -47.87 -7.09
N ASP A 9 12.51 -47.66 -6.83
CA ASP A 9 12.96 -46.58 -5.97
C ASP A 9 12.40 -45.25 -6.50
N PHE A 10 12.00 -44.38 -5.57
CA PHE A 10 11.40 -43.09 -5.91
C PHE A 10 12.38 -42.28 -6.78
N PRO A 11 12.00 -41.88 -8.02
CA PRO A 11 12.95 -41.32 -8.99
C PRO A 11 13.64 -40.01 -8.57
N TRP A 12 13.09 -39.30 -7.57
CA TRP A 12 13.63 -38.04 -7.07
C TRP A 12 14.19 -38.15 -5.64
N ALA A 13 14.56 -39.35 -5.19
CA ALA A 13 15.03 -39.58 -3.83
C ALA A 13 16.32 -38.81 -3.52
N ASP A 14 17.21 -38.68 -4.49
CA ASP A 14 18.48 -37.96 -4.33
C ASP A 14 18.26 -36.45 -4.21
N GLU A 15 17.34 -35.87 -5.00
CA GLU A 15 16.96 -34.46 -4.91
C GLU A 15 16.31 -34.14 -3.56
N VAL A 16 15.38 -34.99 -3.11
CA VAL A 16 14.76 -34.81 -1.78
C VAL A 16 15.81 -34.90 -0.68
N LYS A 17 16.75 -35.85 -0.77
CA LYS A 17 17.84 -35.97 0.20
C LYS A 17 18.72 -34.72 0.22
N LYS A 18 19.03 -34.15 -0.94
CA LYS A 18 19.79 -32.90 -1.05
C LYS A 18 19.07 -31.74 -0.35
N GLU A 19 17.78 -31.57 -0.61
CA GLU A 19 16.97 -30.52 0.05
C GLU A 19 16.92 -30.72 1.57
N MET A 20 16.79 -31.96 2.04
CA MET A 20 16.84 -32.28 3.48
C MET A 20 18.18 -31.89 4.12
N GLU A 21 19.31 -32.17 3.45
CA GLU A 21 20.64 -31.75 3.93
C GLU A 21 20.83 -30.23 3.93
N GLU A 22 20.18 -29.50 3.01
CA GLU A 22 20.18 -28.03 3.02
C GLU A 22 19.33 -27.47 4.17
N LEU A 23 18.17 -28.09 4.46
CA LEU A 23 17.31 -27.73 5.59
C LEU A 23 17.99 -27.97 6.94
N GLU A 24 18.77 -29.05 7.09
CA GLU A 24 19.52 -29.33 8.32
C GLU A 24 20.61 -28.29 8.62
N LYS A 25 21.16 -27.66 7.59
CA LYS A 25 22.19 -26.60 7.73
C LYS A 25 21.60 -25.22 8.03
N ALA A 26 20.29 -25.04 7.86
CA ALA A 26 19.66 -23.75 8.02
C ALA A 26 19.50 -23.40 9.51
N GLU A 27 19.92 -22.19 9.87
CA GLU A 27 19.77 -21.67 11.23
C GLU A 27 18.39 -21.04 11.42
N ILE A 28 17.65 -21.50 12.42
CA ILE A 28 16.30 -20.98 12.73
C ILE A 28 16.40 -19.49 13.12
N GLY A 29 15.62 -18.65 12.43
CA GLY A 29 15.56 -17.22 12.69
C GLY A 29 16.68 -16.40 12.04
N ASN A 30 17.63 -17.02 11.34
CA ASN A 30 18.68 -16.30 10.61
C ASN A 30 18.17 -15.87 9.22
N PRO A 31 18.12 -14.56 8.90
CA PRO A 31 17.68 -14.05 7.60
C PRO A 31 18.53 -14.51 6.41
N LYS A 32 19.75 -15.00 6.65
CA LYS A 32 20.67 -15.46 5.59
C LYS A 32 20.41 -16.88 5.13
N THR A 33 19.68 -17.69 5.91
CA THR A 33 19.37 -19.10 5.61
C THR A 33 17.86 -19.31 5.53
N PRO A 34 17.18 -18.70 4.54
CA PRO A 34 15.73 -18.87 4.39
C PRO A 34 15.38 -20.27 3.92
N LEU A 35 14.41 -20.91 4.60
CA LEU A 35 14.01 -22.30 4.32
C LEU A 35 13.25 -22.47 3.00
N ASN A 36 12.50 -21.45 2.56
CA ASN A 36 11.58 -21.56 1.41
C ASN A 36 12.05 -20.78 0.17
N LYS A 37 13.27 -20.22 0.18
CA LYS A 37 13.72 -19.36 -0.91
C LYS A 37 14.19 -20.22 -2.09
N THR A 38 13.42 -20.17 -3.17
CA THR A 38 13.77 -20.84 -4.43
C THR A 38 14.90 -20.12 -5.17
N PRO A 39 15.74 -20.83 -5.97
CA PRO A 39 16.84 -20.23 -6.73
C PRO A 39 16.38 -19.22 -7.79
N TYR A 40 15.12 -19.28 -8.21
CA TYR A 40 14.55 -18.36 -9.21
C TYR A 40 14.30 -16.94 -8.66
N LEU A 41 14.22 -16.76 -7.34
CA LEU A 41 14.04 -15.44 -6.74
C LEU A 41 15.39 -14.76 -6.51
N SER A 42 15.82 -13.96 -7.47
CA SER A 42 17.06 -13.19 -7.36
C SER A 42 16.95 -12.03 -6.38
N ASP A 43 18.08 -11.66 -5.75
CA ASP A 43 18.14 -10.54 -4.80
C ASP A 43 17.76 -9.18 -5.42
N GLU A 44 18.10 -8.94 -6.69
CA GLU A 44 17.69 -7.71 -7.39
C GLU A 44 16.16 -7.57 -7.53
N ILE A 45 15.44 -8.68 -7.69
CA ILE A 45 13.97 -8.67 -7.73
C ILE A 45 13.41 -8.37 -6.34
N VAL A 46 14.00 -8.98 -5.31
CA VAL A 46 13.62 -8.72 -3.90
C VAL A 46 13.84 -7.25 -3.55
N GLU A 47 14.96 -6.66 -3.96
CA GLU A 47 15.26 -5.24 -3.76
C GLU A 47 14.22 -4.33 -4.42
N LYS A 48 13.88 -4.58 -5.69
CA LYS A 48 12.86 -3.80 -6.41
C LYS A 48 11.46 -3.94 -5.82
N ILE A 49 11.12 -5.11 -5.26
CA ILE A 49 9.85 -5.27 -4.53
C ILE A 49 9.87 -4.47 -3.23
N ASN A 50 10.99 -4.45 -2.50
CA ASN A 50 11.16 -3.61 -1.30
C ASN A 50 11.07 -2.11 -1.61
N GLU A 51 11.68 -1.65 -2.72
CA GLU A 51 11.48 -0.28 -3.22
C GLU A 51 10.01 0.00 -3.54
N GLY A 52 9.32 -0.97 -4.16
CA GLY A 52 7.88 -0.93 -4.41
C GLY A 52 7.06 -0.77 -3.12
N ILE A 53 7.41 -1.48 -2.05
CA ILE A 53 6.78 -1.36 -0.73
C ILE A 53 6.91 0.08 -0.21
N ALA A 54 8.12 0.65 -0.24
CA ALA A 54 8.35 2.03 0.19
C ALA A 54 7.57 3.05 -0.65
N PHE A 55 7.50 2.84 -1.97
CA PHE A 55 6.68 3.66 -2.87
C PHE A 55 5.19 3.60 -2.50
N LYS A 56 4.66 2.42 -2.20
CA LYS A 56 3.24 2.25 -1.80
C LYS A 56 2.92 2.94 -0.48
N TYR A 57 3.79 2.84 0.52
CA TYR A 57 3.63 3.59 1.77
C TYR A 57 3.74 5.10 1.56
N SER A 58 4.67 5.56 0.72
CA SER A 58 4.79 6.97 0.37
C SER A 58 3.52 7.50 -0.31
N ALA A 59 2.97 6.73 -1.28
CA ALA A 59 1.72 7.07 -1.93
C ALA A 59 0.54 7.10 -0.95
N ALA A 60 0.47 6.15 0.00
CA ALA A 60 -0.52 6.17 1.06
C ALA A 60 -0.45 7.45 1.89
N MET A 61 0.73 7.85 2.37
CA MET A 61 0.91 9.08 3.15
C MET A 61 0.55 10.34 2.36
N ILE A 62 0.84 10.39 1.06
CA ILE A 62 0.40 11.48 0.19
C ILE A 62 -1.14 11.54 0.12
N PHE A 63 -1.81 10.40 0.03
CA PHE A 63 -3.27 10.35 0.02
C PHE A 63 -3.87 10.71 1.38
N ASP A 64 -3.25 10.31 2.49
CA ASP A 64 -3.71 10.74 3.80
C ASP A 64 -3.51 12.25 4.00
N SER A 65 -2.43 12.83 3.48
CA SER A 65 -2.23 14.30 3.57
C SER A 65 -3.25 15.06 2.72
N ALA A 66 -3.61 14.55 1.55
CA ALA A 66 -4.75 15.08 0.78
C ALA A 66 -6.06 14.95 1.57
N ALA A 67 -6.33 13.79 2.17
CA ALA A 67 -7.52 13.56 2.98
C ALA A 67 -7.61 14.53 4.17
N ALA A 68 -6.49 14.77 4.86
CA ALA A 68 -6.41 15.74 5.95
C ALA A 68 -6.70 17.16 5.45
N PHE A 69 -6.11 17.58 4.32
CA PHE A 69 -6.34 18.89 3.73
C PHE A 69 -7.82 19.13 3.36
N PHE A 70 -8.45 18.20 2.63
CA PHE A 70 -9.85 18.36 2.22
C PHE A 70 -10.85 18.24 3.38
N GLY A 71 -10.44 17.59 4.47
CA GLY A 71 -11.23 17.44 5.68
C GLY A 71 -11.26 18.67 6.60
N ARG A 72 -10.46 19.70 6.31
CA ARG A 72 -10.44 20.95 7.09
C ARG A 72 -11.77 21.68 7.02
N ASP A 73 -12.10 22.42 8.08
CA ASP A 73 -13.31 23.22 8.21
C ASP A 73 -13.40 24.33 7.15
N ASN A 74 -12.26 24.94 6.82
CA ASN A 74 -12.16 26.00 5.81
C ASN A 74 -12.08 25.50 4.35
N VAL A 75 -12.01 24.18 4.15
CA VAL A 75 -12.09 23.53 2.81
C VAL A 75 -13.44 22.82 2.63
N GLY A 76 -13.82 21.97 3.58
CA GLY A 76 -15.16 21.42 3.72
C GLY A 76 -15.60 20.44 2.62
N LEU A 77 -14.66 19.69 2.02
CA LEU A 77 -14.92 18.71 0.95
C LEU A 77 -14.81 17.28 1.50
N CYS A 78 -15.80 16.89 2.30
CA CYS A 78 -15.77 15.64 3.06
C CYS A 78 -15.82 14.38 2.19
N GLY A 79 -16.50 14.42 1.04
CA GLY A 79 -16.56 13.30 0.10
C GLY A 79 -15.21 13.03 -0.56
N VAL A 80 -14.52 14.09 -0.98
CA VAL A 80 -13.15 14.03 -1.49
C VAL A 80 -12.18 13.56 -0.41
N ALA A 81 -12.25 14.14 0.80
CA ALA A 81 -11.43 13.71 1.92
C ALA A 81 -11.57 12.21 2.22
N HIS A 82 -12.82 11.72 2.21
CA HIS A 82 -13.11 10.31 2.44
C HIS A 82 -12.59 9.42 1.31
N PHE A 83 -12.72 9.85 0.05
CA PHE A 83 -12.16 9.11 -1.09
C PHE A 83 -10.65 8.92 -0.93
N PHE A 84 -9.93 10.00 -0.60
CA PHE A 84 -8.48 9.96 -0.40
C PHE A 84 -8.07 9.06 0.78
N LYS A 85 -8.84 9.05 1.87
CA LYS A 85 -8.63 8.13 2.98
C LYS A 85 -8.75 6.66 2.54
N ILE A 86 -9.79 6.32 1.76
CA ILE A 86 -10.00 4.94 1.28
C ILE A 86 -8.84 4.48 0.39
N ILE A 87 -8.43 5.30 -0.58
CA ILE A 87 -7.33 4.92 -1.47
C ILE A 87 -6.00 4.85 -0.71
N GLY A 88 -5.80 5.69 0.32
CA GLY A 88 -4.64 5.61 1.22
C GLY A 88 -4.58 4.28 1.99
N VAL A 89 -5.71 3.79 2.47
CA VAL A 89 -5.80 2.43 3.06
C VAL A 89 -5.51 1.36 2.01
N GLY A 90 -6.05 1.52 0.80
CA GLY A 90 -5.80 0.60 -0.33
C GLY A 90 -4.32 0.48 -0.69
N GLU A 91 -3.56 1.58 -0.72
CA GLU A 91 -2.12 1.51 -0.99
C GLU A 91 -1.32 0.84 0.13
N ARG A 92 -1.71 1.02 1.40
CA ARG A 92 -1.10 0.27 2.52
C ARG A 92 -1.38 -1.23 2.40
N ALA A 93 -2.62 -1.60 2.07
CA ALA A 93 -2.97 -3.00 1.83
C ALA A 93 -2.14 -3.57 0.68
N ASN A 94 -1.93 -2.81 -0.40
CA ASN A 94 -1.05 -3.22 -1.50
C ASN A 94 0.42 -3.37 -1.08
N ALA A 95 0.93 -2.50 -0.20
CA ALA A 95 2.26 -2.66 0.38
C ALA A 95 2.35 -3.96 1.20
N MET A 96 1.33 -4.24 2.02
CA MET A 96 1.25 -5.47 2.82
C MET A 96 1.13 -6.73 1.97
N LYS A 97 0.39 -6.71 0.85
CA LYS A 97 0.38 -7.81 -0.13
C LYS A 97 1.79 -8.14 -0.64
N ALA A 98 2.62 -7.12 -0.89
CA ALA A 98 4.00 -7.32 -1.33
C ALA A 98 4.90 -7.85 -0.20
N VAL A 99 4.69 -7.42 1.04
CA VAL A 99 5.36 -7.97 2.25
C VAL A 99 5.02 -9.46 2.40
N GLU A 100 3.74 -9.82 2.33
CA GLU A 100 3.27 -11.20 2.39
C GLU A 100 3.84 -12.04 1.25
N PHE A 101 3.92 -11.48 0.04
CA PHE A 101 4.54 -12.15 -1.10
C PHE A 101 6.02 -12.46 -0.86
N LEU A 102 6.81 -11.50 -0.37
CA LEU A 102 8.23 -11.73 -0.07
C LEU A 102 8.41 -12.74 1.06
N ASN A 103 7.65 -12.61 2.15
CA ASN A 103 7.67 -13.57 3.27
C ASN A 103 7.32 -14.99 2.79
N LYS A 104 6.27 -15.13 1.95
CA LYS A 104 5.89 -16.41 1.36
C LYS A 104 7.00 -17.02 0.52
N ARG A 105 7.82 -16.20 -0.14
CA ARG A 105 8.97 -16.67 -0.95
C ARG A 105 10.27 -16.81 -0.15
N GLY A 106 10.24 -16.66 1.18
CA GLY A 106 11.45 -16.74 2.02
C GLY A 106 12.43 -15.58 1.78
N ALA A 107 11.97 -14.44 1.29
CA ALA A 107 12.80 -13.26 1.07
C ALA A 107 12.66 -12.25 2.22
N ASN A 108 13.74 -11.52 2.48
CA ASN A 108 13.77 -10.52 3.55
C ASN A 108 13.11 -9.21 3.09
N VAL A 109 12.17 -8.74 3.91
CA VAL A 109 11.51 -7.45 3.74
C VAL A 109 12.38 -6.34 4.33
N LYS A 110 12.52 -5.23 3.61
CA LYS A 110 13.20 -4.02 4.07
C LYS A 110 12.27 -2.84 3.89
N PHE A 111 11.94 -2.18 5.00
CA PHE A 111 11.24 -0.90 4.97
C PHE A 111 12.26 0.21 4.75
N CYS A 112 12.27 0.78 3.55
CA CYS A 112 13.10 1.94 3.23
C CYS A 112 12.50 3.22 3.82
N SER A 113 13.29 4.29 3.86
CA SER A 113 12.81 5.61 4.26
C SER A 113 11.67 6.07 3.36
N ILE A 114 10.67 6.69 3.98
CA ILE A 114 9.52 7.28 3.32
C ILE A 114 9.72 8.80 3.32
N ALA A 115 9.54 9.43 2.15
CA ALA A 115 9.64 10.88 2.05
C ALA A 115 8.50 11.57 2.82
N GLU A 116 8.78 12.75 3.35
CA GLU A 116 7.77 13.59 3.98
C GLU A 116 6.61 13.85 3.00
N PRO A 117 5.35 13.60 3.41
CA PRO A 117 4.22 13.85 2.53
C PRO A 117 4.03 15.36 2.35
N PRO A 118 3.36 15.78 1.25
CA PRO A 118 3.04 17.18 1.02
C PRO A 118 2.26 17.78 2.19
N SER A 119 2.66 18.99 2.57
CA SER A 119 2.04 19.83 3.58
C SER A 119 0.74 20.47 3.07
N GLU A 120 -0.01 21.11 3.97
CA GLU A 120 -1.26 21.80 3.61
C GLU A 120 -1.05 22.90 2.55
N SER A 121 0.08 23.61 2.61
CA SER A 121 0.45 24.63 1.62
C SER A 121 0.72 24.04 0.24
N ASP A 122 1.08 22.76 0.13
CA ASP A 122 1.33 22.12 -1.15
C ASP A 122 0.04 21.75 -1.89
N TRP A 123 -1.07 21.61 -1.16
CA TRP A 123 -2.35 21.27 -1.76
C TRP A 123 -3.11 22.49 -2.27
N HIS A 124 -3.03 23.61 -1.55
CA HIS A 124 -3.72 24.83 -1.94
C HIS A 124 -3.07 25.53 -3.14
N SER A 125 -3.88 25.96 -4.10
CA SER A 125 -3.49 26.81 -5.23
C SER A 125 -4.47 27.97 -5.38
N LYS A 126 -3.95 29.15 -5.74
CA LYS A 126 -4.79 30.31 -6.07
C LYS A 126 -5.34 30.25 -7.50
N ASP A 127 -4.57 29.62 -8.40
CA ASP A 127 -4.80 29.68 -9.84
C ASP A 127 -5.40 28.38 -10.40
N GLU A 128 -5.38 27.30 -9.62
CA GLU A 128 -5.84 25.96 -10.02
C GLU A 128 -6.81 25.40 -8.97
N SER A 129 -7.66 24.46 -9.37
CA SER A 129 -8.54 23.76 -8.42
C SER A 129 -7.74 22.77 -7.57
N ASP A 130 -7.75 22.93 -6.25
CA ASP A 130 -7.13 22.02 -5.29
C ASP A 130 -7.57 20.55 -5.51
N VAL A 131 -8.86 20.35 -5.81
CA VAL A 131 -9.42 19.03 -6.12
C VAL A 131 -8.83 18.48 -7.42
N CYS A 132 -8.81 19.28 -8.49
CA CYS A 132 -8.23 18.86 -9.77
C CYS A 132 -6.75 18.47 -9.61
N LYS A 133 -5.97 19.29 -8.88
CA LYS A 133 -4.56 19.04 -8.55
C LYS A 133 -4.39 17.71 -7.82
N ALA A 134 -5.20 17.45 -6.79
CA ALA A 134 -5.11 16.21 -6.01
C ALA A 134 -5.44 14.96 -6.83
N PHE A 135 -6.51 14.98 -7.63
CA PHE A 135 -6.87 13.85 -8.50
C PHE A 135 -5.84 13.65 -9.63
N CYS A 136 -5.29 14.72 -10.19
CA CYS A 136 -4.18 14.63 -11.15
C CYS A 136 -2.96 13.96 -10.52
N LYS A 137 -2.60 14.33 -9.28
CA LYS A 137 -1.50 13.71 -8.54
C LYS A 137 -1.75 12.22 -8.24
N ALA A 138 -2.98 11.86 -7.86
CA ALA A 138 -3.36 10.46 -7.66
C ALA A 138 -3.25 9.61 -8.94
N LEU A 139 -3.69 10.16 -10.08
CA LEU A 139 -3.53 9.52 -11.38
C LEU A 139 -2.05 9.38 -11.76
N ALA A 140 -1.25 10.42 -11.53
CA ALA A 140 0.20 10.40 -11.80
C ALA A 140 0.93 9.34 -10.96
N LEU A 141 0.67 9.28 -9.65
CA LEU A 141 1.22 8.23 -8.77
C LEU A 141 0.82 6.82 -9.23
N SER A 142 -0.45 6.64 -9.63
CA SER A 142 -0.91 5.34 -10.13
C SER A 142 -0.21 4.95 -11.45
N LYS A 143 0.02 5.90 -12.36
CA LYS A 143 0.79 5.68 -13.59
C LYS A 143 2.25 5.31 -13.31
N VAL A 144 2.90 6.00 -12.37
CA VAL A 144 4.27 5.69 -11.95
C VAL A 144 4.33 4.27 -11.38
N GLY A 145 3.43 3.94 -10.45
CA GLY A 145 3.35 2.60 -9.86
C GLY A 145 3.11 1.49 -10.91
N TYR A 146 2.21 1.73 -11.87
CA TYR A 146 1.98 0.83 -13.00
C TYR A 146 3.25 0.60 -13.82
N ASN A 147 3.94 1.67 -14.21
CA ASN A 147 5.15 1.59 -15.01
C ASN A 147 6.28 0.86 -14.27
N CYS A 148 6.45 1.11 -12.96
CA CYS A 148 7.43 0.40 -12.16
C CYS A 148 7.12 -1.10 -12.08
N ALA A 149 5.87 -1.48 -11.82
CA ALA A 149 5.45 -2.87 -11.80
C ALA A 149 5.64 -3.56 -13.16
N HIS A 150 5.31 -2.87 -14.25
CA HIS A 150 5.46 -3.40 -15.61
C HIS A 150 6.93 -3.61 -16.01
N LYS A 151 7.83 -2.70 -15.62
CA LYS A 151 9.28 -2.89 -15.82
C LYS A 151 9.78 -4.10 -15.03
N LEU A 152 9.40 -4.22 -13.77
CA LEU A 152 9.77 -5.35 -12.91
C LEU A 152 9.23 -6.68 -13.46
N TYR A 153 8.03 -6.68 -14.04
CA TYR A 153 7.44 -7.85 -14.69
C TYR A 153 8.35 -8.37 -15.81
N GLY A 154 8.83 -7.48 -16.68
CA GLY A 154 9.73 -7.87 -17.77
C GLY A 154 11.08 -8.42 -17.29
N GLU A 155 11.58 -7.91 -16.16
CA GLU A 155 12.80 -8.43 -15.53
C GLU A 155 12.59 -9.79 -14.87
N ALA A 156 11.47 -9.98 -14.16
CA ALA A 156 11.10 -11.25 -13.56
C ALA A 156 10.92 -12.34 -14.65
N GLN A 157 10.31 -11.97 -15.79
CA GLN A 157 10.15 -12.86 -16.93
C GLN A 157 11.51 -13.28 -17.52
N LYS A 158 12.45 -12.35 -17.69
CA LYS A 158 13.82 -12.66 -18.15
C LYS A 158 14.57 -13.61 -17.21
N LYS A 159 14.28 -13.55 -15.91
CA LYS A 159 14.88 -14.42 -14.88
C LYS A 159 14.16 -15.75 -14.70
N GLY A 160 13.03 -15.97 -15.38
CA GLY A 160 12.23 -17.19 -15.26
C GLY A 160 11.49 -17.32 -13.92
N ASP A 161 11.27 -16.23 -13.18
CA ASP A 161 10.53 -16.28 -11.91
C ASP A 161 9.02 -16.22 -12.13
N ALA A 162 8.43 -17.36 -12.45
CA ALA A 162 6.99 -17.48 -12.76
C ALA A 162 6.08 -16.99 -11.62
N HIS A 163 6.49 -17.16 -10.36
CA HIS A 163 5.69 -16.71 -9.21
C HIS A 163 5.67 -15.18 -9.10
N THR A 164 6.79 -14.53 -9.34
CA THR A 164 6.87 -13.06 -9.34
C THR A 164 6.12 -12.49 -10.54
N VAL A 165 6.22 -13.11 -11.71
CA VAL A 165 5.44 -12.75 -12.90
C VAL A 165 3.94 -12.74 -12.60
N ALA A 166 3.39 -13.84 -12.07
CA ALA A 166 1.97 -13.94 -11.74
C ALA A 166 1.52 -12.90 -10.69
N PHE A 167 2.35 -12.65 -9.67
CA PHE A 167 2.07 -11.61 -8.68
C PHE A 167 2.00 -10.21 -9.31
N LEU A 168 2.94 -9.90 -10.21
CA LEU A 168 2.99 -8.60 -10.88
C LEU A 168 1.87 -8.40 -11.89
N GLU A 169 1.41 -9.46 -12.58
CA GLU A 169 0.23 -9.39 -13.44
C GLU A 169 -1.01 -8.93 -12.67
N CYS A 170 -1.22 -9.49 -11.47
CA CYS A 170 -2.29 -9.07 -10.58
C CYS A 170 -2.15 -7.58 -10.20
N CYS A 171 -0.94 -7.16 -9.80
CA CYS A 171 -0.67 -5.77 -9.43
C CYS A 171 -0.90 -4.78 -10.59
N ILE A 172 -0.48 -5.16 -11.81
CA ILE A 172 -0.66 -4.37 -13.04
C ILE A 172 -2.16 -4.27 -13.37
N GLY A 173 -2.91 -5.37 -13.24
CA GLY A 173 -4.35 -5.40 -13.43
C GLY A 173 -5.09 -4.46 -12.48
N GLU A 174 -4.82 -4.56 -11.17
CA GLU A 174 -5.39 -3.67 -10.14
C GLU A 174 -5.04 -2.19 -10.40
N ALA A 175 -3.78 -1.91 -10.75
CA ALA A 175 -3.33 -0.55 -11.08
C ALA A 175 -4.03 0.02 -12.32
N SER A 176 -4.27 -0.81 -13.35
CA SER A 176 -4.94 -0.39 -14.58
C SER A 176 -6.41 0.01 -14.34
N GLY A 177 -7.14 -0.77 -13.54
CA GLY A 177 -8.51 -0.47 -13.14
C GLY A 177 -8.60 0.84 -12.35
N LYS A 178 -7.69 1.03 -11.38
CA LYS A 178 -7.61 2.28 -10.61
C LYS A 178 -7.28 3.48 -11.50
N MET A 179 -6.33 3.34 -12.43
CA MET A 179 -5.98 4.39 -13.39
C MET A 179 -7.18 4.80 -14.26
N ARG A 180 -7.98 3.83 -14.71
CA ARG A 180 -9.20 4.11 -15.47
C ARG A 180 -10.18 4.95 -14.66
N CYS A 181 -10.48 4.52 -13.44
CA CYS A 181 -11.38 5.25 -12.53
C CYS A 181 -10.90 6.69 -12.26
N LEU A 182 -9.61 6.85 -11.93
CA LEU A 182 -9.01 8.17 -11.70
C LEU A 182 -9.00 9.03 -12.96
N SER A 183 -8.78 8.45 -14.14
CA SER A 183 -8.77 9.20 -15.41
C SER A 183 -10.14 9.77 -15.78
N ASP A 184 -11.22 9.05 -15.46
CA ASP A 184 -12.59 9.53 -15.68
C ASP A 184 -12.88 10.72 -14.74
N MET A 185 -12.50 10.61 -13.46
CA MET A 185 -12.64 11.69 -12.48
C MET A 185 -11.83 12.93 -12.86
N VAL A 186 -10.57 12.76 -13.28
CA VAL A 186 -9.72 13.87 -13.74
C VAL A 186 -10.32 14.54 -14.98
N SER A 187 -10.88 13.77 -15.91
CA SER A 187 -11.48 14.33 -17.13
C SER A 187 -12.69 15.20 -16.79
N HIS A 188 -13.56 14.76 -15.87
CA HIS A 188 -14.68 15.55 -15.39
C HIS A 188 -14.21 16.81 -14.64
N LEU A 189 -13.26 16.68 -13.72
CA LEU A 189 -12.75 17.80 -12.93
C LEU A 189 -12.09 18.88 -13.79
N LYS A 190 -11.33 18.50 -14.82
CA LYS A 190 -10.76 19.46 -15.77
C LYS A 190 -11.80 20.20 -16.58
N ALA A 191 -12.92 19.56 -16.92
CA ALA A 191 -14.01 20.20 -17.66
C ALA A 191 -14.74 21.27 -16.82
N VAL A 192 -14.80 21.08 -15.50
CA VAL A 192 -15.57 21.94 -14.57
C VAL A 192 -14.71 22.71 -13.58
N GLU A 193 -13.40 22.86 -13.86
CA GLU A 193 -12.41 23.32 -12.88
C GLU A 193 -12.73 24.69 -12.24
N LYS A 194 -13.33 25.60 -13.02
CA LYS A 194 -13.70 26.95 -12.56
C LYS A 194 -15.07 27.01 -11.87
N ASP A 195 -15.88 25.97 -12.01
CA ASP A 195 -17.23 25.91 -11.46
C ASP A 195 -17.23 25.31 -10.04
N LYS A 196 -17.30 26.20 -9.05
CA LYS A 196 -17.35 25.83 -7.64
C LYS A 196 -18.59 25.01 -7.28
N HIS A 197 -19.72 25.19 -7.97
CA HIS A 197 -20.93 24.43 -7.74
C HIS A 197 -20.78 23.00 -8.26
N ALA A 198 -20.18 22.83 -9.44
CA ALA A 198 -19.87 21.51 -10.00
C ALA A 198 -18.90 20.73 -9.08
N ILE A 199 -17.87 21.39 -8.53
CA ILE A 199 -16.94 20.76 -7.57
C ILE A 199 -17.67 20.31 -6.30
N LYS A 200 -18.56 21.13 -5.76
CA LYS A 200 -19.37 20.75 -4.57
C LYS A 200 -20.32 19.58 -4.87
N ASN A 201 -20.88 19.52 -6.07
CA ASN A 201 -21.72 18.38 -6.48
C ASN A 201 -20.89 17.11 -6.65
N PHE A 202 -19.69 17.21 -7.23
CA PHE A 202 -18.74 16.10 -7.33
C PHE A 202 -18.37 15.54 -5.95
N ASP A 203 -18.11 16.41 -4.97
CA ASP A 203 -17.85 16.01 -3.58
C ASP A 203 -19.02 15.21 -2.98
N ARG A 204 -20.26 15.69 -3.17
CA ARG A 204 -21.47 14.98 -2.69
C ARG A 204 -21.65 13.62 -3.36
N GLU A 205 -21.36 13.50 -4.65
CA GLU A 205 -21.40 12.21 -5.35
C GLU A 205 -20.40 11.22 -4.77
N LEU A 206 -19.18 11.68 -4.44
CA LEU A 206 -18.17 10.84 -3.82
C LEU A 206 -18.61 10.39 -2.43
N GLU A 207 -19.22 11.26 -1.61
CA GLU A 207 -19.73 10.86 -0.30
C GLU A 207 -20.71 9.67 -0.39
N CYS A 208 -21.59 9.67 -1.40
CA CYS A 208 -22.52 8.57 -1.65
C CYS A 208 -21.79 7.29 -2.13
N LYS A 209 -20.89 7.41 -3.11
CA LYS A 209 -20.12 6.28 -3.67
C LYS A 209 -19.18 5.66 -2.65
N ASN A 210 -18.61 6.45 -1.75
CA ASN A 210 -17.66 5.98 -0.74
C ASN A 210 -18.32 5.02 0.27
N CYS A 211 -19.62 5.16 0.57
CA CYS A 211 -20.35 4.20 1.39
C CYS A 211 -20.38 2.80 0.76
N VAL A 212 -20.41 2.70 -0.57
CA VAL A 212 -20.41 1.42 -1.30
C VAL A 212 -19.00 0.84 -1.38
N LEU A 213 -18.00 1.68 -1.70
CA LEU A 213 -16.59 1.26 -1.77
C LEU A 213 -16.05 0.78 -0.42
N ALA A 214 -16.40 1.49 0.66
CA ALA A 214 -16.13 1.14 2.05
C ALA A 214 -16.55 -0.29 2.40
N LYS A 215 -17.81 -0.63 2.07
CA LYS A 215 -18.40 -1.93 2.33
C LYS A 215 -17.76 -3.02 1.47
N ALA A 216 -17.57 -2.74 0.18
CA ALA A 216 -16.94 -3.69 -0.74
C ALA A 216 -15.49 -4.03 -0.36
N ALA A 217 -14.76 -3.06 0.22
CA ALA A 217 -13.37 -3.26 0.65
C ALA A 217 -13.23 -3.83 2.07
N GLY A 218 -14.34 -4.10 2.79
CA GLY A 218 -14.31 -4.66 4.16
C GLY A 218 -13.70 -3.73 5.21
N ILE A 219 -13.63 -2.42 4.94
CA ILE A 219 -12.96 -1.42 5.79
C ILE A 219 -13.97 -0.64 6.65
N GLU A 220 -15.15 -1.21 6.90
CA GLU A 220 -16.26 -0.55 7.60
C GLU A 220 -15.85 -0.03 8.99
N ALA A 221 -14.93 -0.70 9.69
CA ALA A 221 -14.43 -0.30 11.01
C ALA A 221 -13.64 1.04 10.98
N VAL A 222 -13.06 1.42 9.84
CA VAL A 222 -12.37 2.72 9.66
C VAL A 222 -13.37 3.85 9.36
N ILE A 223 -14.65 3.49 9.18
CA ILE A 223 -15.67 4.27 8.48
C ILE A 223 -16.92 4.35 9.35
N PRO A 224 -17.02 5.35 10.25
CA PRO A 224 -18.28 5.59 10.93
C PRO A 224 -19.29 6.08 9.88
N CYS A 225 -20.23 5.22 9.53
CA CYS A 225 -21.48 5.62 8.88
C CYS A 225 -22.16 6.71 9.72
N LYS A 226 -22.93 7.63 9.10
CA LYS A 226 -23.73 8.65 9.81
C LYS A 226 -24.61 8.07 10.94
N LEU A 227 -24.91 6.76 10.90
CA LEU A 227 -25.66 6.02 11.92
C LEU A 227 -24.84 5.49 13.12
N GLN A 228 -23.51 5.57 13.13
CA GLN A 228 -22.65 5.07 14.23
C GLN A 228 -21.82 6.15 14.94
N ILE A 229 -22.09 7.44 14.66
CA ILE A 229 -21.31 8.58 15.19
C ILE A 229 -21.42 8.73 16.73
N GLY A 230 -22.35 8.06 17.40
CA GLY A 230 -22.62 8.27 18.83
C GLY A 230 -21.56 7.72 19.81
N TYR A 231 -21.10 6.48 19.62
CA TYR A 231 -20.57 5.69 20.76
C TYR A 231 -19.14 5.13 20.59
N LEU A 232 -18.75 4.62 19.41
CA LEU A 232 -17.44 3.97 19.23
C LEU A 232 -16.27 4.94 18.98
N LYS A 233 -16.56 6.15 18.48
CA LYS A 233 -15.53 7.14 18.09
C LYS A 233 -14.85 7.85 19.27
N ARG A 234 -15.36 7.69 20.49
CA ARG A 234 -14.95 8.50 21.65
C ARG A 234 -13.99 7.80 22.62
N LEU A 235 -13.91 6.47 22.61
CA LEU A 235 -13.09 5.70 23.57
C LEU A 235 -11.73 5.29 22.99
N GLU A 236 -11.67 4.68 21.80
CA GLU A 236 -10.39 4.14 21.31
C GLU A 236 -9.44 5.22 20.73
N CYS A 237 -9.97 6.25 20.06
CA CYS A 237 -9.15 7.32 19.49
C CYS A 237 -8.62 8.32 20.53
N THR A 238 -9.27 8.48 21.69
CA THR A 238 -8.81 9.41 22.72
C THR A 238 -7.76 8.76 23.61
N GLU A 239 -7.89 7.48 23.94
CA GLU A 239 -6.94 6.78 24.81
C GLU A 239 -5.60 6.52 24.09
N ALA A 240 -5.61 6.03 22.85
CA ALA A 240 -4.37 5.80 22.09
C ALA A 240 -3.63 7.12 21.79
N PHE A 241 -4.36 8.18 21.44
CA PHE A 241 -3.78 9.49 21.16
C PHE A 241 -3.27 10.20 22.44
N ALA A 242 -3.97 10.04 23.57
CA ALA A 242 -3.53 10.57 24.87
C ALA A 242 -2.28 9.86 25.40
N ILE A 243 -2.15 8.54 25.17
CA ILE A 243 -0.95 7.79 25.54
C ILE A 243 0.26 8.27 24.73
N SER A 244 0.12 8.49 23.42
CA SER A 244 1.21 9.02 22.58
C SER A 244 1.61 10.45 22.94
N TRP A 245 0.66 11.30 23.35
CA TRP A 245 0.95 12.67 23.77
C TRP A 245 1.69 12.74 25.11
N LYS A 246 1.41 11.81 26.03
CA LYS A 246 2.07 11.75 27.35
C LYS A 246 3.59 11.52 27.23
N PHE A 247 4.04 10.76 26.22
CA PHE A 247 5.46 10.58 25.90
C PHE A 247 6.14 11.81 25.28
N MET A 248 5.40 12.75 24.71
CA MET A 248 5.95 14.01 24.18
C MET A 248 6.07 15.12 25.25
N VAL A 249 5.53 14.91 26.44
CA VAL A 249 5.49 15.90 27.53
C VAL A 249 6.20 15.40 28.81
N GLU A 250 7.08 14.40 28.69
CA GLU A 250 8.04 14.15 29.78
C GLU A 250 9.15 15.22 29.70
N GLU A 251 8.98 16.30 30.47
CA GLU A 251 10.12 17.07 30.94
C GLU A 251 10.98 16.13 31.79
N ASP A 252 12.14 15.77 31.26
CA ASP A 252 13.22 15.23 32.07
C ASP A 252 13.42 16.15 33.27
N LEU A 253 13.51 15.60 34.48
CA LEU A 253 13.81 16.30 35.74
C LEU A 253 15.19 17.00 35.75
N THR A 254 15.82 17.19 34.59
CA THR A 254 17.11 17.84 34.37
C THR A 254 17.07 18.98 33.35
N GLY A 255 15.90 19.36 32.80
CA GLY A 255 15.73 20.63 32.09
C GLY A 255 16.49 20.75 30.75
N LYS A 256 16.77 19.65 30.05
CA LYS A 256 17.28 19.69 28.68
C LYS A 256 16.20 19.25 27.70
N LYS A 257 15.78 20.18 26.82
CA LYS A 257 14.91 19.88 25.69
C LYS A 257 15.64 18.95 24.71
N VAL A 258 15.21 17.70 24.64
CA VAL A 258 15.49 16.85 23.48
C VAL A 258 14.33 17.04 22.51
N VAL A 259 14.60 17.72 21.40
CA VAL A 259 13.70 17.70 20.25
C VAL A 259 14.03 16.42 19.50
N ILE A 260 13.09 15.49 19.43
CA ILE A 260 13.14 14.33 18.52
C ILE A 260 12.55 14.79 17.18
#